data_AF-A0A430CGZ1-F1
#
_entry.id   AF-A0A430CGZ1-F1
#
_cell.length_a   1.000
_cell.length_b   1.000
_cell.length_c   1.000
_cell.angle_alpha   90.00
_cell.angle_beta   90.00
_cell.angle_gamma   90.00
#
_symmetry.space_group_name_H-M   'P 1'
#
loop_
_entity.id
_entity.type
_entity.pdbx_description
1 polymer ?
#
loop_
_entity_poly.entity_id
_entity_poly.type
_entity_poly.pdbx_seq_one_letter_code
_entity_poly.pdbx_strand_id
1 'polypeptide(L)'
;MDMMAKPLRILIPLTCLLLAGCGGQSDDDAQLNALDNELAAMNDGQPAQDPQLAEALAGQIMVDPGLTQTSNANAVRPPNRPDSDQVPVLPPPGDPVDPRTLKSAPKASSDCPECRASAKALTLGALAGQQAANARCLAGLRYSAGWAGHLPAAFAVYPGSRLNEAAGNDAGGCHVRIVSFRAGGPVDKVIDYYFTRATAAGYDADHKRDGAQHVLGGTQGAAAYIVYATARRDGGTDVDLIVKGG
;
A
#
# COMPACT_ATOMS: atom_id res chain seq x y z
N MET A 1 -72.36 35.22 -49.23
CA MET A 1 -71.94 34.42 -48.06
C MET A 1 -70.88 35.22 -47.30
N ASP A 2 -71.15 36.46 -46.93
CA ASP A 2 -72.05 36.94 -45.86
C ASP A 2 -71.39 37.00 -44.49
N MET A 3 -71.32 38.24 -44.01
CA MET A 3 -71.45 38.75 -42.63
C MET A 3 -70.37 38.35 -41.61
N MET A 4 -69.52 39.26 -41.12
CA MET A 4 -69.78 40.47 -40.32
C MET A 4 -70.20 40.14 -38.88
N ALA A 5 -69.28 40.30 -37.92
CA ALA A 5 -69.58 40.61 -36.51
C ALA A 5 -68.34 41.15 -35.76
N LYS A 6 -68.38 42.44 -35.41
CA LYS A 6 -67.80 43.07 -34.20
C LYS A 6 -68.76 42.81 -33.01
N PRO A 7 -68.54 43.29 -31.76
CA PRO A 7 -67.33 43.54 -30.95
C PRO A 7 -67.50 43.04 -29.47
N LEU A 8 -66.55 43.39 -28.57
CA LEU A 8 -66.80 44.05 -27.25
C LEU A 8 -66.37 43.34 -25.93
N ARG A 9 -65.36 43.96 -25.27
CA ARG A 9 -65.11 44.20 -23.81
C ARG A 9 -64.76 43.01 -22.89
N ILE A 10 -63.57 42.97 -22.24
CA ILE A 10 -63.18 43.66 -20.96
C ILE A 10 -64.05 43.14 -19.78
N LEU A 11 -63.61 42.51 -18.67
CA LEU A 11 -62.45 42.72 -17.77
C LEU A 11 -62.24 41.46 -16.87
N ILE A 12 -60.99 41.26 -16.43
CA ILE A 12 -60.36 40.33 -15.44
C ILE A 12 -60.82 40.66 -13.97
N PRO A 13 -60.44 39.99 -12.83
CA PRO A 13 -59.81 38.68 -12.48
C PRO A 13 -60.51 37.88 -11.34
N LEU A 14 -59.88 36.74 -10.99
CA LEU A 14 -59.47 36.34 -9.62
C LEU A 14 -60.17 35.10 -9.05
N THR A 15 -59.33 34.26 -8.42
CA THR A 15 -59.62 33.33 -7.31
C THR A 15 -59.61 31.83 -7.65
N CYS A 16 -58.42 31.24 -7.45
CA CYS A 16 -58.09 30.01 -6.73
C CYS A 16 -59.13 28.88 -6.59
N LEU A 17 -58.82 27.70 -7.14
CA LEU A 17 -59.12 26.38 -6.58
C LEU A 17 -58.06 25.39 -7.13
N LEU A 18 -56.96 25.12 -6.41
CA LEU A 18 -56.80 24.05 -5.42
C LEU A 18 -57.14 22.64 -5.95
N LEU A 19 -56.17 22.00 -6.60
CA LEU A 19 -55.96 20.56 -6.49
C LEU A 19 -54.90 20.34 -5.40
N ALA A 20 -55.34 20.02 -4.19
CA ALA A 20 -54.50 19.45 -3.14
C ALA A 20 -55.30 18.33 -2.48
N GLY A 21 -54.80 17.10 -2.59
CA GLY A 21 -55.47 15.93 -2.02
C GLY A 21 -54.77 14.61 -2.30
N CYS A 22 -53.63 14.39 -1.63
CA CYS A 22 -53.12 13.14 -1.04
C CYS A 22 -51.60 13.01 -1.17
N GLY A 23 -50.92 13.04 -0.03
CA GLY A 23 -49.50 12.74 0.12
C GLY A 23 -49.13 12.94 1.58
N GLY A 24 -49.39 11.92 2.39
CA GLY A 24 -49.23 11.96 3.85
C GLY A 24 -47.78 12.26 4.26
N GLN A 25 -47.65 13.13 5.26
CA GLN A 25 -46.42 13.38 6.00
C GLN A 25 -46.06 12.09 6.75
N SER A 26 -44.93 11.46 6.40
CA SER A 26 -44.47 10.24 7.06
C SER A 26 -43.63 10.55 8.30
N ASP A 27 -43.65 9.61 9.24
CA ASP A 27 -42.81 9.54 10.46
C ASP A 27 -41.29 9.57 10.17
N ASP A 28 -40.91 9.50 8.89
CA ASP A 28 -39.53 9.52 8.40
C ASP A 28 -38.87 10.88 8.64
N ASP A 29 -39.60 12.00 8.50
CA ASP A 29 -39.04 13.33 8.77
C ASP A 29 -38.67 13.49 10.24
N ALA A 30 -39.47 12.91 11.15
CA ALA A 30 -39.20 12.94 12.58
C ALA A 30 -38.00 12.04 12.95
N GLN A 31 -37.84 10.89 12.28
CA GLN A 31 -36.69 9.99 12.49
C GLN A 31 -35.40 10.55 11.88
N LEU A 32 -35.47 11.20 10.71
CA LEU A 32 -34.32 11.87 10.10
C LEU A 32 -33.85 13.05 10.95
N ASN A 33 -34.77 13.85 11.47
CA ASN A 33 -34.42 14.94 12.39
C ASN A 33 -33.88 14.41 13.74
N ALA A 34 -34.31 13.23 14.19
CA ALA A 34 -33.75 12.59 15.38
C ALA A 34 -32.33 12.06 15.11
N LEU A 35 -32.10 11.42 13.96
CA LEU A 35 -30.78 10.96 13.54
C LEU A 35 -29.80 12.12 13.33
N ASP A 36 -30.24 13.23 12.71
CA ASP A 36 -29.39 14.41 12.51
C ASP A 36 -29.03 15.07 13.84
N ASN A 37 -29.97 15.13 14.80
CA ASN A 37 -29.69 15.63 16.15
C ASN A 37 -28.75 14.68 16.93
N GLU A 38 -28.85 13.37 16.72
CA GLU A 38 -27.94 12.39 17.33
C GLU A 38 -26.54 12.50 16.72
N LEU A 39 -26.42 12.66 15.39
CA LEU A 39 -25.17 12.89 14.68
C LEU A 39 -24.53 14.24 15.03
N ALA A 40 -25.33 15.30 15.17
CA ALA A 40 -24.86 16.61 15.63
C ALA A 40 -24.38 16.54 17.09
N ALA A 41 -25.09 15.82 17.96
CA ALA A 41 -24.67 15.59 19.34
C ALA A 41 -23.39 14.74 19.45
N MET A 42 -23.13 13.84 18.49
CA MET A 42 -21.85 13.13 18.40
C MET A 42 -20.69 14.01 17.91
N ASN A 43 -20.97 15.12 17.22
CA ASN A 43 -19.97 15.99 16.60
C ASN A 43 -19.67 17.28 17.42
N ASP A 44 -20.63 17.75 18.22
CA ASP A 44 -20.52 19.00 19.00
C ASP A 44 -19.88 18.85 20.40
N GLY A 45 -18.75 18.16 20.46
CA GLY A 45 -17.73 18.52 21.46
C GLY A 45 -17.49 17.53 22.60
N GLN A 46 -17.08 16.32 22.24
CA GLN A 46 -16.05 15.62 23.00
C GLN A 46 -15.17 14.86 22.01
N PRO A 47 -13.94 15.33 21.72
CA PRO A 47 -12.93 14.41 21.19
C PRO A 47 -12.92 13.19 22.11
N ALA A 48 -12.80 12.00 21.53
CA ALA A 48 -12.51 10.78 22.26
C ALA A 48 -11.55 11.11 23.41
N GLN A 49 -11.89 10.68 24.62
CA GLN A 49 -11.42 11.10 25.96
C GLN A 49 -9.92 10.93 26.23
N ASP A 50 -9.06 11.14 25.24
CA ASP A 50 -7.62 11.11 25.34
C ASP A 50 -7.09 12.56 25.19
N PRO A 51 -6.65 13.20 26.28
CA PRO A 51 -6.06 14.53 26.22
C PRO A 51 -4.82 14.59 25.31
N GLN A 52 -4.14 13.46 25.04
CA GLN A 52 -3.03 13.42 24.08
C GLN A 52 -3.52 13.51 22.62
N LEU A 53 -4.70 12.97 22.33
CA LEU A 53 -5.30 13.06 20.99
C LEU A 53 -5.82 14.48 20.73
N ALA A 54 -6.42 15.13 21.73
CA ALA A 54 -6.86 16.52 21.61
C ALA A 54 -5.68 17.50 21.39
N GLU A 55 -4.56 17.32 22.07
CA GLU A 55 -3.34 18.10 21.82
C GLU A 55 -2.75 17.84 20.43
N ALA A 56 -2.77 16.59 19.95
CA ALA A 56 -2.26 16.25 18.62
C ALA A 56 -3.09 16.88 17.49
N LEU A 57 -4.42 16.97 17.64
CA LEU A 57 -5.30 17.61 16.66
C LEU A 57 -5.33 19.14 16.76
N ALA A 58 -5.14 19.70 17.97
CA ALA A 58 -5.04 21.14 18.17
C ALA A 58 -3.66 21.71 17.82
N GLY A 59 -2.68 20.83 17.54
CA GLY A 59 -1.38 21.21 17.01
C GLY A 59 -1.54 22.01 15.71
N GLN A 60 -0.84 23.15 15.62
CA GLN A 60 -0.79 23.95 14.41
C GLN A 60 -0.35 23.05 13.24
N ILE A 61 -1.18 22.94 12.19
CA ILE A 61 -0.79 22.23 10.97
C ILE A 61 0.42 22.96 10.41
N MET A 62 1.60 22.41 10.65
CA MET A 62 2.85 22.89 10.08
C MET A 62 2.76 22.70 8.57
N VAL A 63 2.56 23.82 7.87
CA VAL A 63 2.68 23.85 6.43
C VAL A 63 4.16 23.58 6.12
N ASP A 64 4.46 22.40 5.56
CA ASP A 64 5.83 22.02 5.19
C ASP A 64 6.46 23.11 4.30
N PRO A 65 7.50 23.83 4.79
CA PRO A 65 8.16 24.89 4.03
C PRO A 65 8.81 24.38 2.72
N GLY A 66 9.11 23.08 2.64
CA GLY A 66 9.60 22.43 1.43
C GLY A 66 8.50 22.18 0.38
N LEU A 67 7.25 22.02 0.81
CA LEU A 67 6.10 21.83 -0.10
C LEU A 67 5.45 23.14 -0.54
N THR A 68 5.56 24.21 0.25
CA THR A 68 5.05 25.54 -0.14
C THR A 68 5.75 26.08 -1.39
N GLN A 69 7.05 25.84 -1.53
CA GLN A 69 7.81 26.28 -2.72
C GLN A 69 7.65 25.37 -3.95
N THR A 70 7.12 24.16 -3.79
CA THR A 70 6.90 23.19 -4.89
C THR A 70 5.42 23.08 -5.31
N SER A 71 4.54 23.93 -4.77
CA SER A 71 3.11 23.99 -5.09
C SER A 71 2.75 24.63 -6.44
N ASN A 72 3.74 24.91 -7.28
CA ASN A 72 3.54 25.52 -8.60
C ASN A 72 3.14 24.46 -9.65
N ALA A 73 2.28 24.84 -10.62
CA ALA A 73 1.80 23.96 -11.69
C ALA A 73 2.89 23.31 -12.57
N ASN A 74 4.13 23.81 -12.49
CA ASN A 74 5.30 23.32 -13.24
C ASN A 74 6.37 22.68 -12.34
N ALA A 75 6.07 22.40 -11.07
CA ALA A 75 7.01 21.70 -10.21
C ALA A 75 7.11 20.23 -10.66
N VAL A 76 8.32 19.81 -11.04
CA VAL A 76 8.65 18.39 -11.22
C VAL A 76 8.55 17.73 -9.85
N ARG A 77 7.39 17.17 -9.54
CA ARG A 77 7.17 16.43 -8.31
C ARG A 77 7.99 15.14 -8.40
N PRO A 78 8.88 14.85 -7.45
CA PRO A 78 9.42 13.51 -7.30
C PRO A 78 8.25 12.52 -7.25
N PRO A 79 8.38 11.31 -7.82
CA PRO A 79 7.33 10.30 -7.72
C PRO A 79 6.88 10.16 -6.27
N ASN A 80 5.57 9.99 -6.05
CA ASN A 80 4.97 9.72 -4.74
C ASN A 80 5.73 8.58 -4.06
N ARG A 81 6.74 8.92 -3.26
CA ARG A 81 7.30 8.02 -2.28
C ARG A 81 6.58 8.35 -0.98
N PRO A 82 6.10 7.36 -0.22
CA PRO A 82 5.75 7.63 1.16
C PRO A 82 7.01 8.20 1.84
N ASP A 83 6.94 9.43 2.36
CA ASP A 83 8.03 10.03 3.12
C ASP A 83 8.28 9.15 4.35
N SER A 84 9.38 8.40 4.31
CA SER A 84 9.82 7.54 5.42
C SER A 84 10.39 8.32 6.60
N ASP A 85 10.47 9.65 6.49
CA ASP A 85 11.38 10.47 7.28
C ASP A 85 10.70 11.14 8.49
N GLN A 86 9.42 10.86 8.75
CA GLN A 86 8.69 11.43 9.90
C GLN A 86 8.41 10.46 11.04
N VAL A 87 8.88 9.21 10.97
CA VAL A 87 8.74 8.25 12.08
C VAL A 87 10.02 8.27 12.91
N PRO A 88 9.95 8.48 14.24
CA PRO A 88 11.11 8.33 15.11
C PRO A 88 11.82 7.01 14.83
N VAL A 89 13.14 7.06 14.61
CA VAL A 89 13.95 5.86 14.39
C VAL A 89 14.06 5.13 15.72
N LEU A 90 13.04 4.34 16.07
CA LEU A 90 13.13 3.36 17.14
C LEU A 90 14.22 2.36 16.73
N PRO A 91 15.17 2.00 17.62
CA PRO A 91 16.15 0.98 17.31
C PRO A 91 15.42 -0.27 16.79
N PRO A 92 15.92 -0.93 15.73
CA PRO A 92 15.30 -2.13 15.23
C PRO A 92 15.20 -3.13 16.39
N PRO A 93 14.05 -3.82 16.58
CA PRO A 93 13.98 -4.88 17.56
C PRO A 93 15.11 -5.88 17.27
N GLY A 94 15.73 -6.39 18.34
CA GLY A 94 16.84 -7.34 18.20
C GLY A 94 16.43 -8.52 17.32
N ASP A 95 17.36 -9.02 16.52
CA ASP A 95 17.11 -10.11 15.59
C ASP A 95 16.74 -11.41 16.33
N PRO A 96 15.49 -11.90 16.23
CA PRO A 96 15.00 -12.99 17.05
C PRO A 96 15.33 -14.38 16.48
N VAL A 97 15.91 -14.47 15.28
CA VAL A 97 16.21 -15.76 14.63
C VAL A 97 17.42 -16.42 15.30
N ASP A 98 17.37 -17.68 15.68
CA ASP A 98 18.54 -18.40 16.20
C ASP A 98 19.43 -18.88 15.03
N PRO A 99 20.67 -18.38 14.87
CA PRO A 99 21.56 -18.81 13.79
C PRO A 99 21.87 -20.32 13.82
N ARG A 100 21.73 -21.00 14.97
CA ARG A 100 21.95 -22.46 15.07
C ARG A 100 20.92 -23.29 14.31
N THR A 101 19.77 -22.70 13.99
CA THR A 101 18.71 -23.36 13.21
C THR A 101 18.88 -23.21 11.70
N LEU A 102 19.88 -22.44 11.27
CA LEU A 102 20.07 -22.07 9.87
C LEU A 102 21.16 -22.91 9.20
N LYS A 103 20.91 -23.26 7.94
CA LYS A 103 21.93 -23.76 7.02
C LYS A 103 22.60 -22.56 6.37
N SER A 104 23.93 -22.62 6.24
CA SER A 104 24.66 -21.63 5.46
C SER A 104 24.33 -21.74 3.98
N ALA A 105 24.00 -20.60 3.37
CA ALA A 105 23.83 -20.51 1.93
C ALA A 105 25.16 -20.80 1.20
N PRO A 106 25.10 -21.25 -0.06
CA PRO A 106 26.29 -21.37 -0.89
C PRO A 106 27.05 -20.05 -0.94
N LYS A 107 28.36 -20.13 -1.13
CA LYS A 107 29.18 -18.92 -1.31
C LYS A 107 28.66 -18.14 -2.51
N ALA A 108 28.38 -16.85 -2.31
CA ALA A 108 27.88 -16.00 -3.37
C ALA A 108 28.87 -15.88 -4.54
N SER A 109 28.39 -16.00 -5.78
CA SER A 109 29.16 -15.63 -6.96
C SER A 109 29.22 -14.11 -7.13
N SER A 110 30.34 -13.58 -7.62
CA SER A 110 30.54 -12.14 -7.81
C SER A 110 29.94 -11.58 -9.11
N ASP A 111 29.52 -12.43 -10.05
CA ASP A 111 28.74 -11.96 -11.20
C ASP A 111 27.26 -11.96 -10.84
N CYS A 112 26.72 -10.76 -10.60
CA CYS A 112 25.32 -10.55 -10.22
C CYS A 112 24.62 -9.59 -11.19
N PRO A 113 24.17 -10.06 -12.38
CA PRO A 113 23.36 -9.25 -13.28
C PRO A 113 22.04 -8.79 -12.64
N GLU A 114 21.48 -9.58 -11.71
CA GLU A 114 20.28 -9.26 -10.96
C GLU A 114 20.50 -8.06 -10.02
N CYS A 115 21.66 -7.99 -9.37
CA CYS A 115 22.04 -6.83 -8.55
C CYS A 115 22.07 -5.57 -9.42
N ARG A 116 22.75 -5.62 -10.57
CA ARG A 116 22.82 -4.49 -11.52
C ARG A 116 21.45 -4.10 -12.10
N ALA A 117 20.55 -5.06 -12.29
CA ALA A 117 19.18 -4.80 -12.75
C ALA A 117 18.35 -4.13 -11.65
N SER A 118 18.43 -4.63 -10.41
CA SER A 118 17.69 -4.08 -9.28
C SER A 118 18.11 -2.66 -8.91
N ALA A 119 19.38 -2.30 -9.06
CA ALA A 119 19.89 -0.96 -8.83
C ALA A 119 19.23 0.11 -9.73
N LYS A 120 18.58 -0.30 -10.83
CA LYS A 120 17.87 0.60 -11.76
C LYS A 120 16.37 0.72 -11.44
N ALA A 121 15.84 -0.09 -10.53
CA ALA A 121 14.43 -0.06 -10.17
C ALA A 121 14.19 1.01 -9.09
N LEU A 122 13.25 1.92 -9.35
CA LEU A 122 12.89 3.00 -8.42
C LEU A 122 11.71 2.65 -7.50
N THR A 123 10.98 1.58 -7.80
CA THR A 123 9.79 1.11 -7.07
C THR A 123 9.75 -0.42 -7.06
N LEU A 124 9.02 -1.03 -6.12
CA LEU A 124 8.83 -2.49 -6.09
C LEU A 124 8.17 -3.03 -7.35
N GLY A 125 7.19 -2.32 -7.90
CA GLY A 125 6.59 -2.66 -9.19
C GLY A 125 7.61 -2.63 -10.33
N ALA A 126 8.54 -1.65 -10.34
CA ALA A 126 9.59 -1.57 -11.33
C ALA A 126 10.64 -2.69 -11.16
N LEU A 127 10.96 -3.07 -9.92
CA LEU A 127 11.87 -4.17 -9.58
C LEU A 127 11.30 -5.51 -10.05
N ALA A 128 10.04 -5.77 -9.73
CA ALA A 128 9.35 -6.96 -10.23
C ALA A 128 9.17 -6.93 -11.75
N GLY A 129 8.97 -5.74 -12.34
CA GLY A 129 8.86 -5.53 -13.79
C GLY A 129 10.12 -5.89 -14.57
N GLN A 130 11.30 -5.90 -13.93
CA GLN A 130 12.53 -6.37 -14.57
C GLN A 130 12.49 -7.88 -14.87
N GLN A 131 11.59 -8.63 -14.23
CA GLN A 131 11.31 -10.02 -14.60
C GLN A 131 10.30 -10.04 -15.76
N ALA A 132 10.82 -9.96 -17.00
CA ALA A 132 10.03 -9.84 -18.23
C ALA A 132 8.88 -10.86 -18.37
N ALA A 133 9.02 -12.05 -17.76
CA ALA A 133 8.00 -13.10 -17.74
C ALA A 133 6.72 -12.76 -16.95
N ASN A 134 6.67 -11.62 -16.24
CA ASN A 134 5.58 -11.27 -15.34
C ASN A 134 4.86 -9.96 -15.68
N ALA A 135 5.22 -9.26 -16.77
CA ALA A 135 4.70 -7.91 -17.07
C ALA A 135 3.15 -7.83 -17.04
N ARG A 136 2.45 -8.83 -17.59
CA ARG A 136 0.97 -8.88 -17.55
C ARG A 136 0.42 -9.16 -16.16
N CYS A 137 1.12 -9.95 -15.35
CA CYS A 137 0.73 -10.17 -13.95
C CYS A 137 0.95 -8.93 -13.09
N LEU A 138 1.95 -8.12 -13.41
CA LEU A 138 2.25 -6.90 -12.66
C LEU A 138 1.31 -5.74 -13.01
N ALA A 139 0.66 -5.75 -14.17
CA ALA A 139 -0.39 -4.78 -14.50
C ALA A 139 -1.60 -4.84 -13.54
N GLY A 140 -1.86 -6.03 -12.96
CA GLY A 140 -2.92 -6.25 -11.98
C GLY A 140 -2.49 -6.04 -10.52
N LEU A 141 -1.28 -5.57 -10.27
CA LEU A 141 -0.74 -5.45 -8.91
C LEU A 141 -1.60 -4.50 -8.06
N ARG A 142 -1.85 -4.88 -6.80
CA ARG A 142 -2.56 -4.07 -5.81
C ARG A 142 -1.68 -3.91 -4.58
N TYR A 143 -1.54 -2.69 -4.10
CA TYR A 143 -0.75 -2.36 -2.91
C TYR A 143 -1.61 -2.46 -1.66
N SER A 144 -1.12 -3.20 -0.67
CA SER A 144 -1.71 -3.31 0.66
C SER A 144 -0.76 -4.10 1.55
N ALA A 145 -0.57 -3.66 2.80
CA ALA A 145 0.20 -4.39 3.80
C ALA A 145 -0.32 -5.83 4.01
N GLY A 146 -1.61 -6.08 3.76
CA GLY A 146 -2.21 -7.41 3.88
C GLY A 146 -1.53 -8.47 3.00
N TRP A 147 -0.95 -8.08 1.85
CA TRP A 147 -0.24 -9.00 0.96
C TRP A 147 0.96 -9.69 1.61
N ALA A 148 1.57 -9.08 2.63
CA ALA A 148 2.65 -9.73 3.39
C ALA A 148 2.17 -10.98 4.13
N GLY A 149 0.89 -11.02 4.56
CA GLY A 149 0.26 -12.17 5.18
C GLY A 149 -0.12 -13.28 4.19
N HIS A 150 -0.08 -13.01 2.90
CA HIS A 150 -0.37 -13.96 1.82
C HIS A 150 0.89 -14.55 1.18
N LEU A 151 2.08 -14.28 1.75
CA LEU A 151 3.30 -14.93 1.33
C LEU A 151 3.24 -16.43 1.62
N PRO A 152 3.76 -17.28 0.70
CA PRO A 152 3.91 -18.70 0.98
C PRO A 152 4.76 -18.91 2.22
N ALA A 153 4.48 -19.97 2.98
CA ALA A 153 5.13 -20.21 4.26
C ALA A 153 6.66 -20.11 4.15
N ALA A 154 7.29 -20.74 3.16
CA ALA A 154 8.74 -20.72 2.92
C ALA A 154 9.33 -19.29 2.79
N PHE A 155 8.54 -18.33 2.33
CA PHE A 155 8.96 -16.96 2.05
C PHE A 155 8.27 -15.94 2.95
N ALA A 156 7.73 -16.35 4.11
CA ALA A 156 7.23 -15.40 5.10
C ALA A 156 8.27 -14.30 5.41
N VAL A 157 7.77 -13.12 5.77
CA VAL A 157 8.60 -11.98 6.18
C VAL A 157 9.55 -12.39 7.30
N TYR A 158 10.79 -11.90 7.24
CA TYR A 158 11.80 -12.21 8.24
C TYR A 158 11.31 -11.80 9.65
N PRO A 159 11.42 -12.67 10.68
CA PRO A 159 10.91 -12.38 12.01
C PRO A 159 11.50 -11.10 12.63
N GLY A 160 10.66 -10.30 13.28
CA GLY A 160 11.07 -9.02 13.88
C GLY A 160 11.33 -7.90 12.87
N SER A 161 10.96 -8.08 11.61
CA SER A 161 11.12 -7.04 10.59
C SER A 161 10.03 -5.97 10.64
N ARG A 162 10.36 -4.78 10.16
CA ARG A 162 9.38 -3.72 9.89
C ARG A 162 8.99 -3.76 8.42
N LEU A 163 7.72 -3.98 8.14
CA LEU A 163 7.19 -3.96 6.78
C LEU A 163 7.23 -2.53 6.23
N ASN A 164 7.77 -2.36 5.03
CA ASN A 164 7.79 -1.08 4.32
C ASN A 164 6.62 -1.00 3.33
N GLU A 165 6.51 -2.01 2.46
CA GLU A 165 5.49 -2.05 1.41
C GLU A 165 5.18 -3.50 1.05
N ALA A 166 3.94 -3.76 0.65
CA ALA A 166 3.54 -5.05 0.10
C ALA A 166 2.53 -4.87 -1.02
N ALA A 167 2.61 -5.75 -2.00
CA ALA A 167 1.74 -5.76 -3.15
C ALA A 167 1.57 -7.17 -3.69
N GLY A 168 0.43 -7.43 -4.33
CA GLY A 168 0.18 -8.72 -4.94
C GLY A 168 -0.90 -8.68 -6.00
N ASN A 169 -1.00 -9.79 -6.74
CA ASN A 169 -2.06 -10.03 -7.70
C ASN A 169 -2.41 -11.52 -7.72
N ASP A 170 -3.70 -11.82 -7.56
CA ASP A 170 -4.33 -13.14 -7.68
C ASP A 170 -5.30 -13.28 -8.86
N ALA A 171 -5.46 -12.22 -9.66
CA ALA A 171 -6.38 -12.20 -10.78
C ALA A 171 -5.79 -12.84 -12.03
N GLY A 172 -6.65 -13.49 -12.83
CA GLY A 172 -6.28 -13.98 -14.17
C GLY A 172 -5.21 -15.07 -14.17
N GLY A 173 -5.14 -15.90 -13.11
CA GLY A 173 -4.14 -16.96 -12.96
C GLY A 173 -2.75 -16.47 -12.55
N CYS A 174 -2.63 -15.18 -12.21
CA CYS A 174 -1.41 -14.66 -11.60
C CYS A 174 -1.40 -15.00 -10.11
N HIS A 175 -0.24 -15.40 -9.59
CA HIS A 175 0.00 -15.53 -8.16
C HIS A 175 1.35 -14.90 -7.88
N VAL A 176 1.38 -13.57 -7.71
CA VAL A 176 2.63 -12.82 -7.45
C VAL A 176 2.52 -11.98 -6.20
N ARG A 177 3.56 -12.03 -5.36
CA ARG A 177 3.68 -11.35 -4.07
C ARG A 177 4.99 -10.58 -4.11
N ILE A 178 4.96 -9.31 -3.74
CA ILE A 178 6.13 -8.45 -3.69
C ILE A 178 6.09 -7.74 -2.34
N VAL A 179 7.16 -7.86 -1.57
CA VAL A 179 7.22 -7.32 -0.21
C VAL A 179 8.58 -6.70 0.03
N SER A 180 8.59 -5.47 0.55
CA SER A 180 9.79 -4.80 1.04
C SER A 180 9.71 -4.64 2.55
N PHE A 181 10.80 -4.95 3.26
CA PHE A 181 10.87 -4.83 4.70
C PHE A 181 12.30 -4.60 5.20
N ARG A 182 12.41 -4.08 6.41
CA ARG A 182 13.67 -3.91 7.14
C ARG A 182 13.83 -5.00 8.19
N ALA A 183 14.81 -5.87 7.99
CA ALA A 183 15.22 -6.86 8.97
C ALA A 183 16.26 -6.29 9.95
N GLY A 184 16.15 -6.70 11.22
CA GLY A 184 17.14 -6.39 12.26
C GLY A 184 18.42 -7.22 12.17
N GLY A 185 18.40 -8.34 11.44
CA GLY A 185 19.54 -9.24 11.30
C GLY A 185 20.54 -8.82 10.21
N PRO A 186 21.82 -9.23 10.33
CA PRO A 186 22.85 -8.98 9.32
C PRO A 186 22.56 -9.77 8.03
N VAL A 187 23.05 -9.25 6.90
CA VAL A 187 22.70 -9.75 5.55
C VAL A 187 22.95 -11.25 5.38
N ASP A 188 24.08 -11.77 5.87
CA ASP A 188 24.42 -13.18 5.75
C ASP A 188 23.40 -14.07 6.47
N LYS A 189 22.92 -13.64 7.64
CA LYS A 189 21.92 -14.38 8.41
C LYS A 189 20.53 -14.33 7.76
N VAL A 190 20.17 -13.20 7.15
CA VAL A 190 18.93 -13.07 6.37
C VAL A 190 18.98 -13.98 5.14
N ILE A 191 20.12 -14.06 4.46
CA ILE A 191 20.33 -14.96 3.33
C ILE A 191 20.25 -16.43 3.78
N ASP A 192 20.92 -16.80 4.87
CA ASP A 192 20.88 -18.15 5.43
C ASP A 192 19.45 -18.56 5.86
N TYR A 193 18.68 -17.61 6.40
CA TYR A 193 17.27 -17.83 6.74
C TYR A 193 16.44 -18.18 5.50
N TYR A 194 16.51 -17.38 4.44
CA TYR A 194 15.75 -17.67 3.23
C TYR A 194 16.26 -18.91 2.49
N PHE A 195 17.57 -19.14 2.46
CA PHE A 195 18.15 -20.36 1.90
C PHE A 195 17.66 -21.62 2.62
N THR A 196 17.67 -21.61 3.96
CA THR A 196 17.20 -22.72 4.78
C THR A 196 15.76 -23.06 4.47
N ARG A 197 14.89 -22.04 4.38
CA ARG A 197 13.44 -22.24 4.16
C ARG A 197 13.10 -22.59 2.72
N ALA A 198 13.74 -21.96 1.75
CA ALA A 198 13.55 -22.25 0.32
C ALA A 198 13.95 -23.70 0.01
N THR A 199 15.14 -24.12 0.44
CA THR A 199 15.63 -25.48 0.19
C THR A 199 14.83 -26.54 0.95
N ALA A 200 14.35 -26.24 2.17
CA ALA A 200 13.43 -27.12 2.89
C ALA A 200 12.08 -27.30 2.19
N ALA A 201 11.63 -26.28 1.45
CA ALA A 201 10.41 -26.34 0.63
C ALA A 201 10.62 -26.97 -0.75
N GLY A 202 11.86 -27.32 -1.12
CA GLY A 202 12.20 -27.98 -2.38
C GLY A 202 12.50 -27.03 -3.55
N TYR A 203 12.75 -25.75 -3.26
CA TYR A 203 13.29 -24.82 -4.25
C TYR A 203 14.80 -25.05 -4.44
N ASP A 204 15.29 -24.85 -5.65
CA ASP A 204 16.70 -24.55 -5.85
C ASP A 204 17.05 -23.16 -5.28
N ALA A 205 18.33 -22.86 -5.15
CA ALA A 205 18.80 -21.62 -4.55
C ALA A 205 20.20 -21.25 -5.04
N ASP A 206 20.25 -20.23 -5.88
CA ASP A 206 21.49 -19.59 -6.30
C ASP A 206 21.74 -18.32 -5.48
N HIS A 207 22.97 -18.15 -5.03
CA HIS A 207 23.41 -16.98 -4.26
C HIS A 207 24.43 -16.18 -5.05
N LYS A 208 24.15 -14.89 -5.24
CA LYS A 208 25.01 -13.93 -5.95
C LYS A 208 25.18 -12.67 -5.13
N ARG A 209 26.24 -11.91 -5.40
CA ARG A 209 26.51 -10.64 -4.70
C ARG A 209 27.16 -9.60 -5.61
N ASP A 210 26.86 -8.33 -5.34
CA ASP A 210 27.58 -7.16 -5.85
C ASP A 210 27.69 -6.10 -4.74
N GLY A 211 28.90 -5.80 -4.31
CA GLY A 211 29.15 -4.92 -3.16
C GLY A 211 28.44 -5.39 -1.88
N ALA A 212 27.53 -4.55 -1.37
CA ALA A 212 26.72 -4.79 -0.16
C ALA A 212 25.38 -5.49 -0.45
N GLN A 213 25.07 -5.71 -1.73
CA GLN A 213 23.83 -6.33 -2.17
C GLN A 213 24.04 -7.82 -2.44
N HIS A 214 23.16 -8.62 -1.88
CA HIS A 214 23.06 -10.06 -2.08
C HIS A 214 21.75 -10.38 -2.79
N VAL A 215 21.80 -11.40 -3.63
CA VAL A 215 20.63 -11.95 -4.31
C VAL A 215 20.60 -13.45 -4.05
N LEU A 216 19.49 -13.91 -3.49
CA LEU A 216 19.16 -15.33 -3.39
C LEU A 216 17.92 -15.57 -4.24
N GLY A 217 17.98 -16.49 -5.20
CA GLY A 217 16.85 -16.77 -6.07
C GLY A 217 16.80 -18.22 -6.48
N GLY A 218 15.62 -18.65 -6.90
CA GLY A 218 15.43 -20.02 -7.35
C GLY A 218 14.00 -20.37 -7.74
N THR A 219 13.81 -21.63 -8.12
CA THR A 219 12.58 -22.18 -8.68
C THR A 219 12.17 -23.51 -8.05
N GLN A 220 10.87 -23.79 -8.11
CA GLN A 220 10.28 -25.10 -7.82
C GLN A 220 9.16 -25.34 -8.82
N GLY A 221 9.45 -26.09 -9.89
CA GLY A 221 8.51 -26.26 -11.00
C GLY A 221 8.17 -24.92 -11.65
N ALA A 222 6.90 -24.51 -11.58
CA ALA A 222 6.44 -23.21 -12.11
C ALA A 222 6.53 -22.05 -11.10
N ALA A 223 6.82 -22.35 -9.83
CA ALA A 223 7.00 -21.34 -8.78
C ALA A 223 8.44 -20.81 -8.80
N ALA A 224 8.61 -19.55 -8.41
CA ALA A 224 9.91 -18.89 -8.37
C ALA A 224 9.96 -17.84 -7.26
N TYR A 225 11.16 -17.56 -6.77
CA TYR A 225 11.41 -16.47 -5.82
C TYR A 225 12.70 -15.74 -6.13
N ILE A 226 12.79 -14.51 -5.65
CA ILE A 226 14.03 -13.77 -5.55
C ILE A 226 14.00 -12.89 -4.30
N VAL A 227 15.09 -12.92 -3.54
CA VAL A 227 15.36 -12.12 -2.36
C VAL A 227 16.52 -11.21 -2.74
N TYR A 228 16.26 -9.90 -2.84
CA TYR A 228 17.30 -8.88 -2.86
C TYR A 228 17.52 -8.43 -1.41
N ALA A 229 18.74 -8.59 -0.90
CA ALA A 229 19.08 -8.24 0.47
C ALA A 229 20.27 -7.28 0.46
N THR A 230 20.11 -6.07 0.99
CA THR A 230 21.15 -5.05 1.02
C THR A 230 21.56 -4.77 2.46
N ALA A 231 22.85 -4.94 2.75
CA ALA A 231 23.38 -4.66 4.09
C ALA A 231 23.25 -3.17 4.43
N ARG A 232 22.75 -2.88 5.64
CA ARG A 232 22.62 -1.52 6.18
C ARG A 232 23.79 -1.22 7.11
N ARG A 233 24.15 0.06 7.23
CA ARG A 233 25.28 0.51 8.06
C ARG A 233 25.05 0.29 9.57
N ASP A 234 23.80 0.15 9.99
CA ASP A 234 23.41 -0.12 11.38
C ASP A 234 23.39 -1.62 11.72
N GLY A 235 23.87 -2.48 10.81
CA GLY A 235 23.97 -3.93 11.02
C GLY A 235 22.72 -4.72 10.65
N GLY A 236 21.63 -4.07 10.24
CA GLY A 236 20.46 -4.75 9.69
C GLY A 236 20.49 -4.89 8.17
N THR A 237 19.35 -5.25 7.58
CA THR A 237 19.22 -5.54 6.15
C THR A 237 17.94 -4.97 5.58
N ASP A 238 18.02 -4.25 4.45
CA ASP A 238 16.84 -3.93 3.61
C ASP A 238 16.58 -5.12 2.70
N VAL A 239 15.34 -5.61 2.64
CA VAL A 239 14.98 -6.78 1.84
C VAL A 239 13.81 -6.47 0.91
N ASP A 240 14.00 -6.76 -0.39
CA ASP A 240 12.92 -6.83 -1.36
C ASP A 240 12.74 -8.29 -1.80
N LEU A 241 11.58 -8.84 -1.50
CA LEU A 241 11.20 -10.22 -1.78
C LEU A 241 10.13 -10.26 -2.86
N ILE A 242 10.37 -11.03 -3.91
CA ILE A 242 9.38 -11.32 -4.95
C ILE A 242 9.16 -12.82 -4.99
N VAL A 243 7.90 -13.24 -4.96
CA VAL A 243 7.49 -14.65 -5.03
C VAL A 243 6.40 -14.82 -6.08
N LYS A 244 6.53 -15.87 -6.88
CA LYS A 244 5.57 -16.29 -7.91
C LYS A 244 5.14 -17.73 -7.68
N GLY A 245 3.86 -17.99 -7.87
CA GLY A 245 3.30 -19.35 -7.94
C GLY A 245 3.11 -20.01 -6.59
N GLY A 246 2.86 -19.23 -5.54
CA GLY A 246 2.55 -19.74 -4.21
C GLY A 246 1.35 -19.07 -3.56
#